data_AF-A0A0R2K8K2-F1
#
_entry.id   AF-A0A0R2K8K2-F1
#
_cell.length_a   1.000
_cell.length_b   1.000
_cell.length_c   1.000
_cell.angle_alpha   90.00
_cell.angle_beta   90.00
_cell.angle_gamma   90.00
#
_symmetry.space_group_name_H-M   'P 1'
#
loop_
_entity.id
_entity.type
_entity.pdbx_description
1 polymer ?
#
loop_
_entity_poly.entity_id
_entity_poly.type
_entity_poly.pdbx_seq_one_letter_code
_entity_poly.pdbx_strand_id
1 'polypeptide(L)'
;MKYEIYGIKFRKLRKQQHLSLKQAAEGVTSRQTLGNWELGKGDMDFTKVLLLLRKIHVQPIDFLENSVSEYLRQITGEISSMYVNDQTDNLHQYAQHALNVSHDNVKDKIAFFRACVPVTIC
;
A
#
# COMPACT_ATOMS: atom_id res chain seq x y z
N MET A 1 11.97 -0.98 5.97
CA MET A 1 11.83 0.30 5.23
C MET A 1 10.40 0.69 4.81
N LYS A 2 9.33 -0.12 4.99
CA LYS A 2 7.95 0.29 4.59
C LYS A 2 7.19 1.16 5.62
N TYR A 3 7.53 1.10 6.92
CA TYR A 3 6.76 1.77 7.98
C TYR A 3 7.04 3.28 8.12
N GLU A 4 8.23 3.73 7.74
CA GLU A 4 8.61 5.16 7.78
C GLU A 4 7.72 6.04 6.89
N ILE A 5 7.17 5.47 5.82
CA ILE A 5 6.34 6.18 4.85
C ILE A 5 4.98 6.58 5.45
N TYR A 6 4.41 5.77 6.35
CA TYR A 6 3.07 6.01 6.88
C TYR A 6 3.03 7.19 7.85
N GLY A 7 4.01 7.31 8.76
CA GLY A 7 4.09 8.47 9.65
C GLY A 7 4.23 9.78 8.87
N ILE A 8 5.05 9.80 7.82
CA ILE A 8 5.23 10.96 6.95
C ILE A 8 3.94 11.27 6.16
N LYS A 9 3.24 10.26 5.65
CA LYS A 9 1.93 10.43 4.97
C LYS A 9 0.90 11.02 5.94
N PHE A 10 0.80 10.50 7.15
CA PHE A 10 -0.11 11.01 8.19
C PHE A 10 0.18 12.49 8.51
N ARG A 11 1.46 12.86 8.67
CA ARG A 11 1.88 14.25 8.90
C ARG A 11 1.37 15.20 7.83
N LYS A 12 1.43 14.81 6.56
CA LYS A 12 0.94 15.63 5.43
C LYS A 12 -0.56 15.86 5.55
N LEU A 13 -1.33 14.79 5.74
CA LEU A 13 -2.80 14.85 5.88
C LEU A 13 -3.23 15.69 7.09
N ARG A 14 -2.62 15.49 8.25
CA ARG A 14 -2.90 16.28 9.46
C ARG A 14 -2.65 17.78 9.23
N LYS A 15 -1.53 18.13 8.59
CA LYS A 15 -1.19 19.54 8.31
C LYS A 15 -2.13 20.18 7.29
N GLN A 16 -2.61 19.44 6.30
CA GLN A 16 -3.61 19.92 5.34
C GLN A 16 -4.94 20.29 6.02
N GLN A 17 -5.26 19.64 7.13
CA GLN A 17 -6.43 19.96 7.96
C GLN A 17 -6.15 20.98 9.06
N HIS A 18 -4.96 21.61 9.06
CA HIS A 18 -4.54 22.60 10.05
C HIS A 18 -4.58 22.12 11.52
N LEU A 19 -4.54 20.81 11.75
CA LEU A 19 -4.55 20.24 13.10
C LEU A 19 -3.16 20.28 13.71
N SER A 20 -3.05 20.78 14.94
CA SER A 20 -1.79 20.72 15.70
C SER A 20 -1.46 19.29 16.12
N LEU A 21 -0.18 19.04 16.39
CA LEU A 21 0.28 17.74 16.91
C LEU A 21 -0.40 17.37 18.24
N LYS A 22 -0.67 18.38 19.09
CA LYS A 22 -1.38 18.20 20.36
C LYS A 22 -2.83 17.75 20.11
N GLN A 23 -3.56 18.44 19.25
CA GLN A 23 -4.95 18.11 18.92
C GLN A 23 -5.08 16.71 18.30
N ALA A 24 -4.16 16.33 17.41
CA ALA A 24 -4.19 15.00 16.79
C ALA A 24 -3.83 13.86 17.75
N ALA A 25 -2.88 14.08 18.66
CA ALA A 25 -2.44 13.05 19.62
C ALA A 25 -3.43 12.84 20.78
N GLU A 26 -4.20 13.86 21.13
CA GLU A 26 -5.09 13.87 22.29
C GLU A 26 -6.04 12.67 22.34
N GLY A 27 -6.03 11.97 23.48
CA GLY A 27 -6.87 10.79 23.72
C GLY A 27 -6.40 9.51 23.02
N VAL A 28 -5.30 9.54 22.27
CA VAL A 28 -4.78 8.37 21.52
C VAL A 28 -3.34 8.03 21.88
N THR A 29 -2.46 9.03 21.94
CA THR A 29 -1.03 8.83 22.20
C THR A 29 -0.38 10.10 22.75
N SER A 30 0.91 10.04 23.11
CA SER A 30 1.63 11.24 23.55
C SER A 30 2.02 12.12 22.36
N ARG A 31 2.13 13.44 22.59
CA ARG A 31 2.61 14.40 21.57
C ARG A 31 3.98 14.00 21.02
N GLN A 32 4.87 13.53 21.90
CA GLN A 32 6.24 13.13 21.53
C GLN A 32 6.23 11.87 20.67
N THR A 33 5.43 10.86 21.04
CA THR A 33 5.29 9.61 20.28
C THR A 33 4.74 9.90 18.87
N LEU A 34 3.69 10.71 18.75
CA LEU A 34 3.16 11.10 17.45
C LEU A 34 4.20 11.87 16.63
N GLY A 35 4.92 12.81 17.26
CA GLY A 35 5.97 13.58 16.59
C GLY A 35 7.13 12.74 16.07
N ASN A 36 7.58 11.76 16.85
CA ASN A 36 8.65 10.85 16.45
C ASN A 36 8.20 9.96 15.28
N TRP A 37 6.97 9.41 15.35
CA TRP A 37 6.42 8.59 14.27
C TRP A 37 6.24 9.39 12.97
N GLU A 38 5.71 10.61 13.04
CA GLU A 38 5.55 11.50 11.88
C GLU A 38 6.87 11.91 11.21
N LEU A 39 8.00 11.74 11.91
CA LEU A 39 9.35 12.00 11.40
C LEU A 39 10.09 10.71 10.99
N GLY A 40 9.45 9.55 11.10
CA GLY A 40 10.09 8.25 10.84
C GLY A 40 11.11 7.83 11.90
N LYS A 41 11.09 8.46 13.09
CA LYS A 41 12.06 8.22 14.18
C LYS A 41 11.53 7.29 15.28
N GLY A 42 10.42 6.61 15.03
CA GLY A 42 9.82 5.69 15.97
C GLY A 42 8.57 5.04 15.39
N ASP A 43 8.10 3.99 16.04
CA ASP A 43 6.94 3.22 15.59
C ASP A 43 5.64 3.68 16.25
N MET A 44 4.53 3.32 15.62
CA MET A 44 3.18 3.51 16.15
C MET A 44 2.43 2.19 16.07
N ASP A 45 1.79 1.81 17.17
CA ASP A 45 0.90 0.67 17.21
C ASP A 45 -0.23 0.82 16.18
N PHE A 46 -0.56 -0.25 15.47
CA PHE A 46 -1.55 -0.22 14.39
C PHE A 46 -2.93 0.24 14.86
N THR A 47 -3.36 -0.14 16.07
CA THR A 47 -4.64 0.29 16.65
C THR A 47 -4.64 1.80 16.87
N LYS A 48 -3.51 2.35 17.34
CA LYS A 48 -3.35 3.81 17.48
C LYS A 48 -3.36 4.52 16.13
N VAL A 49 -2.78 3.92 15.09
CA VAL A 49 -2.85 4.47 13.72
C VAL A 49 -4.30 4.59 13.26
N LEU A 50 -5.13 3.57 13.44
CA LEU A 50 -6.56 3.63 13.07
C LEU A 50 -7.31 4.73 13.84
N LEU A 51 -7.04 4.88 15.14
CA LEU A 51 -7.65 5.94 15.97
C LEU A 51 -7.22 7.34 15.52
N LEU A 52 -5.94 7.51 15.17
CA LEU A 52 -5.40 8.77 14.63
C LEU A 52 -6.04 9.13 13.30
N LEU A 53 -6.20 8.16 12.38
CA LEU A 53 -6.87 8.36 11.09
C LEU A 53 -8.33 8.79 11.27
N ARG A 54 -9.04 8.15 12.20
CA ARG A 54 -10.41 8.56 12.56
C ARG A 54 -10.47 10.00 13.07
N LYS A 55 -9.49 10.42 13.88
CA LYS A 55 -9.36 11.80 14.40
C LYS A 55 -9.21 12.85 13.32
N ILE A 56 -8.57 12.50 12.21
CA ILE A 56 -8.40 13.38 11.04
C ILE A 56 -9.39 13.04 9.92
N HIS A 57 -10.46 12.30 10.21
CA HIS A 57 -11.50 11.93 9.24
C HIS A 57 -10.98 11.28 7.94
N VAL A 58 -9.86 10.55 8.01
CA VAL A 58 -9.32 9.81 6.86
C VAL A 58 -9.71 8.34 7.00
N GLN A 59 -10.29 7.77 5.94
CA GLN A 59 -10.59 6.34 5.94
C GLN A 59 -9.28 5.54 5.81
N PRO A 60 -9.15 4.41 6.52
CA PRO A 60 -7.95 3.56 6.43
C PRO A 60 -7.63 3.13 5.00
N ILE A 61 -8.64 2.86 4.16
CA ILE A 61 -8.42 2.44 2.78
C ILE A 61 -7.75 3.54 1.95
N ASP A 62 -8.22 4.79 2.01
CA ASP A 62 -7.61 5.94 1.32
C ASP A 62 -6.18 6.22 1.83
N PHE A 63 -5.96 5.97 3.12
CA PHE A 63 -4.65 6.08 3.72
C PHE A 63 -3.67 5.01 3.19
N LEU A 64 -4.17 3.84 2.81
CA LEU A 64 -3.38 2.74 2.26
C LEU A 64 -3.35 2.73 0.73
N GLU A 65 -4.24 3.44 0.05
CA GLU A 65 -4.47 3.31 -1.40
C GLU A 65 -3.21 3.57 -2.23
N ASN A 66 -2.35 4.51 -1.80
CA ASN A 66 -1.05 4.73 -2.46
C ASN A 66 -0.13 3.51 -2.38
N SER A 67 -0.15 2.71 -1.30
CA SER A 67 0.73 1.54 -1.19
C SER A 67 0.16 0.32 -1.92
N VAL A 68 -1.17 0.18 -1.98
CA VAL A 68 -1.83 -0.90 -2.74
C VAL A 68 -1.75 -0.62 -4.24
N SER A 69 -2.03 0.61 -4.68
CA SER A 69 -1.92 1.01 -6.09
C SER A 69 -0.47 0.97 -6.58
N GLU A 70 0.51 1.41 -5.79
CA GLU A 70 1.94 1.28 -6.13
C GLU A 70 2.34 -0.20 -6.26
N TYR A 71 1.87 -1.05 -5.36
CA TYR A 71 2.15 -2.49 -5.38
C TYR A 71 1.48 -3.19 -6.57
N LEU A 72 0.23 -2.88 -6.87
CA LEU A 72 -0.46 -3.35 -8.07
C LEU A 72 0.25 -2.84 -9.32
N ARG A 73 0.60 -1.55 -9.39
CA ARG A 73 1.36 -0.96 -10.49
C ARG A 73 2.71 -1.63 -10.69
N GLN A 74 3.40 -1.99 -9.60
CA GLN A 74 4.67 -2.71 -9.65
C GLN A 74 4.47 -4.14 -10.18
N ILE A 75 3.39 -4.81 -9.79
CA ILE A 75 3.09 -6.18 -10.22
C ILE A 75 2.59 -6.23 -11.66
N THR A 76 1.78 -5.26 -12.07
CA THR A 76 1.18 -5.22 -13.41
C THR A 76 2.03 -4.47 -14.40
N GLY A 77 3.11 -3.79 -14.00
CA GLY A 77 3.94 -2.99 -14.90
C GLY A 77 4.55 -3.79 -16.05
N GLU A 78 5.07 -5.00 -15.77
CA GLU A 78 5.59 -5.91 -16.79
C GLU A 78 4.48 -6.41 -17.73
N ILE A 79 3.31 -6.75 -17.17
CA ILE A 79 2.12 -7.17 -17.91
C ILE A 79 1.63 -6.04 -18.84
N SER A 80 1.53 -4.82 -18.32
CA SER A 80 1.13 -3.63 -19.09
C SER A 80 2.13 -3.30 -20.19
N SER A 81 3.43 -3.47 -19.95
CA SER A 81 4.46 -3.27 -20.97
C SER A 81 4.33 -4.30 -22.09
N MET A 82 4.15 -5.58 -21.77
CA MET A 82 4.00 -6.62 -22.79
C MET A 82 2.72 -6.42 -23.61
N TYR A 83 1.63 -6.02 -22.96
CA TYR A 83 0.35 -5.71 -23.63
C TYR A 83 0.47 -4.50 -24.57
N VAL A 84 1.04 -3.39 -24.12
CA VAL A 84 1.19 -2.15 -24.93
C VAL A 84 2.11 -2.36 -26.12
N ASN A 85 3.11 -3.24 -26.00
CA ASN A 85 4.07 -3.54 -27.08
C ASN A 85 3.67 -4.75 -27.93
N ASP A 86 2.42 -5.21 -27.84
CA ASP A 86 1.85 -6.30 -28.64
C ASP A 86 2.66 -7.61 -28.57
N GLN A 87 3.27 -7.88 -27.41
CA GLN A 87 4.11 -9.05 -27.17
C GLN A 87 3.25 -10.24 -26.71
N THR A 88 2.25 -10.61 -27.50
CA THR A 88 1.20 -11.57 -27.12
C THR A 88 1.76 -12.94 -26.72
N ASP A 89 2.77 -13.45 -27.43
CA ASP A 89 3.44 -14.72 -27.10
C ASP A 89 4.14 -14.66 -25.73
N ASN A 90 4.82 -13.56 -25.43
CA ASN A 90 5.49 -13.35 -24.15
C ASN A 90 4.46 -13.20 -23.01
N LEU A 91 3.34 -12.54 -23.28
CA LEU A 91 2.25 -12.38 -22.32
C LEU A 91 1.61 -13.74 -21.99
N HIS A 92 1.45 -14.60 -23.00
CA HIS A 92 0.92 -15.95 -22.82
C HIS A 92 1.88 -16.85 -22.02
N GLN A 93 3.19 -16.80 -22.33
CA GLN A 93 4.21 -17.51 -21.56
C GLN A 93 4.27 -17.02 -20.10
N TYR A 94 4.16 -15.71 -19.89
CA TYR A 94 4.11 -15.12 -18.55
C TYR A 94 2.88 -15.62 -17.77
N ALA A 95 1.71 -15.63 -18.41
CA ALA A 95 0.46 -16.10 -17.82
C ALA A 95 0.56 -17.56 -17.37
N GLN A 96 1.08 -18.44 -18.25
CA GLN A 96 1.27 -19.86 -17.95
C GLN A 96 2.27 -20.08 -16.80
N HIS A 97 3.38 -19.35 -16.81
CA HIS A 97 4.37 -19.43 -15.72
C HIS A 97 3.77 -18.97 -14.38
N ALA A 98 3.09 -17.83 -14.37
CA ALA A 98 2.44 -17.28 -13.18
C ALA A 98 1.36 -18.23 -12.64
N LEU A 99 0.58 -18.85 -13.52
CA LEU A 99 -0.43 -19.84 -13.16
C LEU A 99 0.19 -21.07 -12.49
N ASN A 100 1.27 -21.63 -13.06
CA ASN A 100 1.98 -22.77 -12.49
C ASN A 100 2.55 -22.46 -11.10
N VAL A 101 3.19 -21.30 -10.94
CA VAL A 101 3.72 -20.85 -9.63
C VAL A 101 2.59 -20.66 -8.60
N SER A 102 1.43 -20.16 -9.03
CA SER A 102 0.27 -20.00 -8.13
C SER A 102 -0.32 -21.34 -7.67
N HIS A 103 -0.30 -22.36 -8.53
CA HIS A 103 -0.76 -23.70 -8.19
C HIS A 103 0.16 -24.40 -7.20
N ASP A 104 1.48 -24.20 -7.33
CA ASP A 104 2.48 -24.77 -6.41
C ASP A 104 2.44 -24.12 -5.01
N ASN A 105 1.93 -22.88 -4.91
CA ASN A 105 1.79 -22.17 -3.64
C ASN A 105 0.51 -21.33 -3.55
N VAL A 106 -0.61 -22.02 -3.30
CA VAL A 106 -1.97 -21.43 -3.26
C VAL A 106 -2.15 -20.33 -2.20
N LYS A 107 -1.25 -20.21 -1.22
CA LYS A 107 -1.28 -19.16 -0.19
C LYS A 107 -0.47 -17.91 -0.57
N ASP A 108 0.34 -17.99 -1.63
CA ASP A 108 1.07 -16.84 -2.16
C ASP A 108 0.10 -15.94 -2.95
N LYS A 109 -0.44 -14.96 -2.22
CA LYS A 109 -1.34 -13.95 -2.77
C LYS A 109 -0.72 -13.20 -3.95
N ILE A 110 0.60 -13.04 -4.00
CA ILE A 110 1.30 -12.31 -5.06
C ILE A 110 1.29 -13.14 -6.35
N ALA A 111 1.65 -14.42 -6.24
CA ALA A 111 1.61 -15.36 -7.36
C ALA A 111 0.19 -15.48 -7.93
N PHE A 112 -0.82 -15.54 -7.06
CA PHE A 112 -2.22 -15.57 -7.47
C PHE A 112 -2.63 -14.31 -8.26
N PHE A 113 -2.36 -13.10 -7.75
CA PHE A 113 -2.72 -11.86 -8.47
C PHE A 113 -1.99 -11.72 -9.81
N ARG A 114 -0.73 -12.18 -9.90
CA ARG A 114 0.04 -12.20 -11.16
C ARG A 114 -0.53 -13.15 -12.20
N ALA A 115 -1.15 -14.25 -11.79
CA ALA A 115 -1.81 -15.18 -12.70
C ALA A 115 -3.14 -14.64 -13.23
N CYS A 116 -3.93 -13.93 -12.42
CA CYS A 116 -5.27 -13.49 -12.81
C CYS A 116 -5.28 -12.36 -13.86
N VAL A 117 -4.37 -11.38 -13.76
CA VAL A 117 -4.41 -10.18 -14.62
C VAL A 117 -4.14 -10.49 -16.10
N PRO A 118 -3.07 -11.22 -16.49
CA PRO A 118 -2.80 -11.49 -17.91
C PRO A 118 -3.80 -12.50 -18.50
N VAL A 119 -4.25 -13.50 -17.74
CA VAL A 119 -5.27 -14.49 -18.18
C VAL A 119 -6.61 -13.84 -18.53
N THR A 120 -6.92 -12.66 -17.98
CA THR A 120 -8.15 -11.93 -18.30
C THR A 120 -8.02 -11.07 -19.56
N ILE A 121 -6.79 -10.78 -20.00
CA ILE A 121 -6.49 -9.85 -21.10
C ILE A 121 -6.08 -10.59 -22.39
N CYS A 122 -5.57 -11.82 -22.27
CA CYS A 122 -5.33 -12.76 -23.39
C CYS A 122 -6.58 -13.57 -23.71
#